data_AF-A0A9D7D675-F1
#
_entry.id   AF-A0A9D7D675-F1
#
_cell.length_a   1.000
_cell.length_b   1.000
_cell.length_c   1.000
_cell.angle_alpha   90.00
_cell.angle_beta   90.00
_cell.angle_gamma   90.00
#
_symmetry.space_group_name_H-M   'P 1'
#
loop_
_entity.id
_entity.type
_entity.pdbx_description
1 polymer ?
#
loop_
_entity_poly.entity_id
_entity_poly.type
_entity_poly.pdbx_seq_one_letter_code
_entity_poly.pdbx_strand_id
1 'polypeptide(L)'
;MNERTLYAPLGDDSPRYRRVIVLGEARVMDVLTIDPSTGEFRRERYPLNEADFAAANQAVADSSVGRGCDGDPADVARRNEALTPFAQGEPRQRFVWRCEARN
;
A
#
# COMPACT_ATOMS: atom_id res chain seq x y z
N MET A 1 13.20 -3.97 -8.31
CA MET A 1 12.26 -3.94 -7.18
C MET A 1 13.04 -3.41 -5.99
N ASN A 2 12.56 -2.41 -5.25
CA ASN A 2 13.28 -1.93 -4.07
C ASN A 2 13.09 -3.00 -2.96
N GLU A 3 14.16 -3.74 -2.67
CA GLU A 3 14.27 -4.80 -1.65
C GLU A 3 14.16 -4.27 -0.21
N ARG A 4 13.23 -3.34 0.05
CA ARG A 4 13.03 -2.74 1.39
C ARG A 4 11.56 -2.70 1.81
N THR A 5 10.63 -2.98 0.90
CA THR A 5 9.19 -2.87 1.14
C THR A 5 8.47 -4.06 0.52
N LEU A 6 7.79 -4.86 1.34
CA LEU A 6 6.98 -6.00 0.87
C LEU A 6 5.65 -5.55 0.26
N TYR A 7 5.32 -6.07 -0.92
CA TYR A 7 4.05 -5.88 -1.60
C TYR A 7 3.32 -7.22 -1.75
N ALA A 8 1.98 -7.19 -1.72
CA ALA A 8 1.14 -8.36 -2.02
C ALA A 8 0.60 -8.28 -3.45
N PRO A 9 0.46 -9.42 -4.16
CA PRO A 9 -0.22 -9.44 -5.45
C PRO A 9 -1.69 -8.98 -5.32
N LEU A 10 -2.26 -8.38 -6.37
CA LEU A 10 -3.67 -7.97 -6.37
C LEU A 10 -4.65 -9.13 -6.54
N GLY A 11 -4.17 -10.35 -6.80
CA GLY A 11 -5.00 -11.56 -6.95
C GLY A 11 -5.76 -11.65 -8.28
N ASP A 12 -5.51 -10.72 -9.21
CA ASP A 12 -5.93 -10.83 -10.60
C ASP A 12 -4.80 -11.45 -11.45
N ASP A 13 -5.08 -11.77 -12.72
CA ASP A 13 -4.06 -12.27 -13.66
C ASP A 13 -3.02 -11.22 -14.05
N SER A 14 -3.05 -10.02 -13.43
CA SER A 14 -2.08 -8.97 -13.71
C SER A 14 -0.88 -9.08 -12.76
N PRO A 15 0.35 -8.78 -13.22
CA PRO A 15 1.53 -8.80 -12.36
C PRO A 15 1.58 -7.58 -11.44
N ARG A 16 0.43 -7.04 -10.99
CA ARG A 16 0.38 -5.86 -10.14
C ARG A 16 0.54 -6.27 -8.68
N TYR A 17 1.23 -5.42 -7.93
CA TYR A 17 1.44 -5.59 -6.50
C TYR A 17 1.06 -4.34 -5.73
N ARG A 18 0.53 -4.50 -4.51
CA ARG A 18 0.03 -3.44 -3.65
C ARG A 18 0.61 -3.48 -2.24
N ARG A 19 0.80 -2.29 -1.68
CA ARG A 19 1.08 -2.04 -0.27
C ARG A 19 0.20 -0.92 0.23
N VAL A 20 -0.45 -1.11 1.37
CA VAL A 20 -1.15 -0.06 2.10
C VAL A 20 -0.33 0.34 3.34
N ILE A 21 -0.13 1.64 3.55
CA ILE A 21 0.67 2.21 4.64
C ILE A 21 -0.14 3.30 5.35
N VAL A 22 -0.25 3.20 6.67
CA VAL A 22 -0.79 4.28 7.52
C VAL A 22 0.39 5.15 8.00
N LEU A 23 0.32 6.45 7.74
CA LEU A 23 1.34 7.42 8.15
C LEU A 23 0.85 8.21 9.35
N GLY A 24 1.46 7.96 10.52
CA GLY A 24 1.04 8.49 11.81
C GLY A 24 1.01 10.02 11.89
N GLU A 25 2.12 10.66 11.51
CA GLU A 25 2.30 12.12 11.63
C GLU A 25 1.32 12.92 10.77
N ALA A 26 0.98 12.40 9.59
CA ALA A 26 0.14 13.09 8.62
C ALA A 26 -1.35 12.66 8.68
N ARG A 27 -1.69 11.64 9.48
CA ARG A 27 -3.03 11.02 9.52
C ARG A 27 -3.58 10.70 8.13
N VAL A 28 -2.73 10.05 7.33
CA VAL A 28 -3.07 9.64 5.96
C VAL A 28 -2.77 8.18 5.76
N MET A 29 -3.43 7.60 4.78
CA MET A 29 -3.13 6.28 4.25
C MET A 29 -2.64 6.39 2.82
N ASP A 30 -1.47 5.80 2.55
CA ASP A 30 -0.93 5.67 1.20
C ASP A 30 -1.20 4.27 0.67
N VAL A 31 -1.81 4.19 -0.51
CA VAL A 31 -1.92 2.97 -1.31
C VAL A 31 -0.88 3.04 -2.43
N LEU A 32 0.11 2.16 -2.35
CA LEU A 32 1.18 2.03 -3.33
C LEU A 32 0.86 0.84 -4.24
N THR A 33 0.83 1.07 -5.55
CA THR A 33 0.67 0.01 -6.56
C THR A 33 1.86 0.04 -7.52
N ILE A 34 2.42 -1.12 -7.82
CA ILE A 34 3.47 -1.28 -8.83
C ILE A 34 3.01 -2.28 -9.89
N ASP A 35 3.25 -1.93 -11.15
CA ASP A 35 3.15 -2.81 -12.31
C ASP A 35 4.57 -2.98 -12.90
N PRO A 36 5.24 -4.11 -12.64
CA PRO A 36 6.57 -4.38 -13.15
C PRO A 36 6.58 -4.62 -14.67
N SER A 37 5.44 -4.95 -15.29
CA SER A 37 5.37 -5.18 -16.74
C SER A 37 5.47 -3.87 -17.53
N THR A 38 4.96 -2.78 -16.96
CA THR A 38 4.98 -1.44 -17.58
C THR A 38 5.98 -0.50 -16.91
N GLY A 39 6.56 -0.89 -15.78
CA GLY A 39 7.38 -0.01 -14.94
C GLY A 39 6.57 1.10 -14.26
N GLU A 40 5.24 1.00 -14.24
CA GLU A 40 4.37 1.99 -13.62
C GLU A 40 4.35 1.83 -12.10
N PHE A 41 4.52 2.94 -11.41
CA PHE A 41 4.32 3.06 -9.99
C PHE A 41 3.26 4.14 -9.71
N ARG A 42 2.31 3.79 -8.86
CA ARG A 42 1.21 4.65 -8.44
C ARG A 42 1.19 4.80 -6.92
N ARG A 43 1.09 6.03 -6.44
CA ARG A 43 0.80 6.36 -5.03
C ARG A 43 -0.50 7.15 -4.95
N GLU A 44 -1.45 6.64 -4.17
CA GLU A 44 -2.71 7.31 -3.85
C GLU A 44 -2.75 7.60 -2.35
N ARG A 45 -3.01 8.86 -1.99
CA ARG A 45 -3.02 9.32 -0.60
C ARG A 45 -4.43 9.68 -0.16
N TYR A 46 -4.89 9.04 0.91
CA TYR A 46 -6.22 9.22 1.49
C TYR A 46 -6.08 9.88 2.87
N PRO A 47 -6.79 10.99 3.13
CA PRO A 47 -6.89 11.54 4.48
C PRO A 47 -7.69 10.57 5.37
N LEU A 48 -7.27 10.42 6.62
CA LEU A 48 -8.03 9.69 7.62
C LEU A 48 -8.62 10.70 8.62
N ASN A 49 -9.90 10.53 8.95
CA ASN A 49 -10.44 11.19 10.14
C ASN A 49 -9.90 10.49 11.40
N GLU A 50 -10.22 11.02 12.58
CA GLU A 50 -9.69 10.49 13.84
C GLU A 50 -10.09 9.04 14.12
N ALA A 51 -11.36 8.70 13.86
CA ALA A 51 -11.89 7.35 14.08
C ALA A 51 -11.24 6.33 13.13
N ASP A 52 -11.17 6.66 11.84
CA ASP A 52 -10.54 5.81 10.82
C ASP A 52 -9.04 5.68 11.06
N PHE A 53 -8.39 6.74 11.54
CA PHE A 53 -6.98 6.70 11.90
C PHE A 53 -6.72 5.75 13.08
N ALA A 54 -7.54 5.80 14.12
CA ALA A 54 -7.42 4.89 15.26
C ALA A 54 -7.65 3.44 14.83
N ALA A 55 -8.71 3.18 14.05
CA ALA A 55 -9.03 1.84 13.54
C ALA A 55 -7.93 1.29 12.61
N ALA A 56 -7.39 2.12 11.72
CA ALA A 56 -6.31 1.73 10.82
C ALA A 56 -5.01 1.42 11.57
N ASN A 57 -4.67 2.16 12.63
CA ASN A 57 -3.52 1.84 13.47
C ASN A 57 -3.72 0.53 14.24
N GLN A 58 -4.93 0.26 14.74
CA GLN A 58 -5.24 -1.01 15.38
C GLN A 58 -5.05 -2.18 14.40
N ALA A 59 -5.57 -2.07 13.18
CA ALA A 59 -5.37 -3.08 12.14
C ALA A 59 -3.89 -3.29 11.77
N VAL A 60 -3.06 -2.24 11.83
CA VAL A 60 -1.61 -2.36 11.65
C VAL A 60 -0.96 -3.08 12.84
N ALA A 61 -1.38 -2.79 14.08
CA ALA A 61 -0.85 -3.42 15.29
C ALA A 61 -1.21 -4.91 15.39
N ASP A 62 -2.41 -5.28 14.93
CA ASP A 62 -2.88 -6.68 14.91
C ASP A 62 -2.22 -7.52 13.80
N SER A 63 -1.58 -6.86 12.82
CA SER A 63 -0.90 -7.51 11.71
C SER A 63 0.50 -7.97 12.11
N SER A 64 0.80 -9.26 11.92
CA SER A 64 2.14 -9.86 12.06
C SER A 64 3.16 -9.41 11.00
N VAL A 65 2.74 -8.64 9.98
CA VAL A 65 3.61 -8.18 8.89
C VAL A 65 4.75 -7.32 9.44
N GLY A 66 5.95 -7.91 9.48
CA GLY A 66 7.17 -7.23 9.89
C GLY A 66 7.50 -5.97 9.07
N ARG A 67 8.45 -5.17 9.58
CA ARG A 67 9.09 -4.09 8.83
C ARG A 67 10.20 -4.71 7.95
N GLY A 68 10.30 -4.32 6.68
CA GLY A 68 11.36 -4.81 5.78
C GLY A 68 10.88 -5.88 4.80
N CYS A 69 11.78 -6.82 4.45
CA CYS A 69 11.60 -7.86 3.42
C CYS A 69 11.27 -9.26 3.96
N ASP A 70 11.33 -9.46 5.28
CA ASP A 70 11.20 -10.78 5.88
C ASP A 70 9.75 -11.05 6.32
N GLY A 71 8.81 -11.00 5.37
CA GLY A 71 7.38 -11.15 5.67
C GLY A 71 6.63 -11.86 4.56
N ASP A 72 5.61 -12.62 4.96
CA ASP A 72 4.78 -13.39 4.05
C ASP A 72 3.91 -12.46 3.18
N PRO A 73 3.99 -12.54 1.84
CA PRO A 73 3.09 -11.81 0.94
C PRO A 73 1.60 -12.02 1.25
N ALA A 74 1.20 -13.19 1.77
CA ALA A 74 -0.16 -13.46 2.21
C ALA A 74 -0.55 -12.63 3.45
N ASP A 75 0.37 -12.43 4.39
CA ASP A 75 0.14 -11.56 5.55
C ASP A 75 -0.02 -10.11 5.11
N VAL A 76 0.79 -9.67 4.13
CA VAL A 76 0.68 -8.34 3.52
C VAL A 76 -0.68 -8.19 2.82
N ALA A 77 -1.16 -9.23 2.13
CA ALA A 77 -2.47 -9.23 1.47
C ALA A 77 -3.60 -9.04 2.49
N ARG A 78 -3.60 -9.85 3.57
CA ARG A 78 -4.61 -9.74 4.64
C ARG A 78 -4.59 -8.36 5.30
N ARG A 79 -3.41 -7.79 5.53
CA ARG A 79 -3.30 -6.42 6.07
C ARG A 79 -3.85 -5.38 5.08
N ASN A 80 -3.51 -5.50 3.80
CA ASN A 80 -4.04 -4.59 2.78
C ASN A 80 -5.58 -4.65 2.73
N GLU A 81 -6.16 -5.85 2.81
CA GLU A 81 -7.61 -6.06 2.86
C GLU A 81 -8.22 -5.37 4.09
N ALA A 82 -7.64 -5.56 5.27
CA ALA A 82 -8.11 -4.92 6.50
C ALA A 82 -8.06 -3.38 6.45
N LEU A 83 -7.11 -2.81 5.69
CA LEU A 83 -6.94 -1.36 5.57
C LEU A 83 -7.73 -0.73 4.41
N THR A 84 -8.10 -1.52 3.40
CA THR A 84 -8.80 -1.03 2.19
C THR A 84 -10.09 -0.26 2.49
N PRO A 85 -10.93 -0.67 3.47
CA PRO A 85 -12.13 0.07 3.85
C PRO A 85 -11.89 1.51 4.32
N PHE A 86 -10.67 1.89 4.72
CA PHE A 86 -10.34 3.27 5.11
C PHE A 86 -9.94 4.14 3.91
N ALA A 87 -9.80 3.57 2.72
CA ALA A 87 -9.47 4.28 1.47
C ALA A 87 -10.73 4.84 0.81
N GLN A 88 -11.56 5.55 1.56
CA GLN A 88 -12.87 6.01 1.05
C GLN A 88 -12.73 7.31 0.24
N GLY A 89 -13.47 7.38 -0.86
CA GLY A 89 -13.55 8.55 -1.74
C GLY A 89 -12.38 8.71 -2.71
N GLU A 90 -12.23 9.90 -3.29
CA GLU A 90 -11.10 10.23 -4.16
C GLU A 90 -9.84 10.50 -3.33
N PRO A 91 -8.66 9.96 -3.72
CA PRO A 91 -7.41 10.30 -3.07
C PRO A 91 -7.12 11.80 -3.21
N ARG A 92 -6.69 12.44 -2.14
CA ARG A 92 -6.29 13.86 -2.16
C ARG A 92 -5.05 14.11 -3.01
N GLN A 93 -4.22 13.09 -3.20
CA GLN A 93 -3.06 13.14 -4.07
C GLN A 93 -2.92 11.82 -4.81
N ARG A 94 -2.73 11.89 -6.12
CA ARG A 94 -2.41 10.75 -6.98
C ARG A 94 -1.14 11.06 -7.76
N PHE A 95 -0.09 10.30 -7.51
CA PHE A 95 1.16 10.37 -8.26
C PHE A 95 1.33 9.10 -9.08
N VAL A 96 1.55 9.27 -10.39
CA VAL A 96 1.82 8.18 -11.34
C VAL A 96 3.13 8.48 -12.04
N TRP A 97 4.02 7.48 -12.07
CA TRP A 97 5.38 7.60 -12.56
C TRP A 97 5.76 6.29 -13.23
N ARG A 98 6.52 6.38 -14.32
CA ARG A 98 6.98 5.23 -15.09
C ARG A 98 8.49 5.24 -15.15
N CYS A 99 9.11 4.10 -14.91
CA CYS A 99 10.53 3.95 -15.16
C CYS A 99 10.79 4.08 -16.67
N GLU A 100 11.65 5.01 -17.07
CA GLU A 100 12.22 4.99 -18.41
C GLU A 100 13.20 3.82 -18.51
N ALA A 101 13.15 3.07 -19.62
CA ALA A 101 14.15 2.06 -19.90
C ALA A 101 15.52 2.75 -19.95
N ARG A 102 16.49 2.24 -19.18
CA ARG A 102 17.88 2.66 -19.34
C ARG A 102 18.36 2.08 -20.68
N ASN A 103 18.56 2.97 -21.66
CA ASN A 103 19.25 2.65 -22.92
C ASN A 103 20.66 2.14 -22.66
#